data_AF-A0A7C6JLY4-F1
#
_entry.id   AF-A0A7C6JLY4-F1
#
_cell.length_a   1.000
_cell.length_b   1.000
_cell.length_c   1.000
_cell.angle_alpha   90.00
_cell.angle_beta   90.00
_cell.angle_gamma   90.00
#
_symmetry.space_group_name_H-M   'P 1'
#
loop_
_entity.id
_entity.type
_entity.pdbx_description
1 polymer ?
#
loop_
_entity_poly.entity_id
_entity_poly.type
_entity_poly.pdbx_seq_one_letter_code
_entity_poly.pdbx_strand_id
1 'polypeptide(L)'
;MKRINNFLAGLSLISLTVLPCGCGNQAKQGNEDTTTEGKGSRRKMERVAEFHAPDYFNELYNNAEMRYSFKGDNKEEFTAWQKEFRPKLMEKLGLTTIARQLEGFVPKAEKIDSEDLGYARRERWVIWTEPNVPLPFIIMFPTEEREQYPLMISPHGHHKNTEVYAGV
;
A
#
# COMPACT_ATOMS: atom_id res chain seq x y z
N MET A 1 -0.55 -28.10 -45.51
CA MET A 1 -1.83 -27.40 -45.78
C MET A 1 -1.72 -26.00 -45.16
N LYS A 2 -1.28 -24.95 -45.87
CA LYS A 2 -2.01 -24.01 -46.75
C LYS A 2 -3.23 -23.30 -46.12
N ARG A 3 -3.02 -22.04 -45.69
CA ARG A 3 -3.75 -20.75 -45.97
C ARG A 3 -3.52 -19.79 -44.77
N ILE A 4 -2.87 -18.62 -44.85
CA ILE A 4 -2.83 -17.44 -45.75
C ILE A 4 -4.04 -16.48 -45.59
N ASN A 5 -3.76 -15.30 -44.98
CA ASN A 5 -4.06 -13.88 -45.37
C ASN A 5 -4.43 -13.01 -44.14
N ASN A 6 -3.74 -11.92 -43.76
CA ASN A 6 -3.38 -10.62 -44.39
C ASN A 6 -4.53 -9.61 -44.59
N PHE A 7 -4.25 -8.34 -44.17
CA PHE A 7 -4.81 -7.00 -44.51
C PHE A 7 -5.19 -6.21 -43.23
N LEU A 8 -4.93 -4.90 -42.97
CA LEU A 8 -4.46 -3.70 -43.69
C LEU A 8 -3.98 -2.68 -42.61
N ALA A 9 -2.76 -2.14 -42.67
CA ALA A 9 -2.42 -0.74 -43.01
C ALA A 9 -3.49 0.36 -42.83
N GLY A 10 -3.16 1.40 -42.06
CA GLY A 10 -3.93 2.66 -42.00
C GLY A 10 -3.26 3.75 -41.15
N LEU A 11 -2.32 4.49 -41.74
CA LEU A 11 -1.82 5.80 -41.27
C LEU A 11 -2.94 6.84 -41.30
N SER A 12 -3.02 7.72 -40.29
CA SER A 12 -3.47 9.09 -40.50
C SER A 12 -2.90 10.05 -39.45
N LEU A 13 -2.03 10.94 -39.92
CA LEU A 13 -1.65 12.18 -39.24
C LEU A 13 -2.84 13.14 -39.24
N ILE A 14 -3.15 13.76 -38.10
CA ILE A 14 -3.91 15.02 -38.10
C ILE A 14 -3.22 16.04 -37.20
N SER A 15 -3.14 17.22 -37.77
CA SER A 15 -2.26 18.34 -37.47
C SER A 15 -2.61 19.10 -36.19
N LEU A 16 -1.56 19.60 -35.54
CA LEU A 16 -1.57 20.73 -34.61
C LEU A 16 -2.26 21.94 -35.27
N THR A 17 -3.24 22.53 -34.60
CA THR A 17 -3.58 23.96 -34.79
C THR A 17 -3.86 24.58 -33.42
N VAL A 18 -3.02 25.56 -33.08
CA VAL A 18 -3.19 26.48 -31.96
C VAL A 18 -4.01 27.66 -32.50
N LEU A 19 -5.12 27.98 -31.85
CA LEU A 19 -5.88 29.20 -32.12
C LEU A 19 -5.98 30.03 -30.82
N PRO A 20 -5.55 31.30 -30.83
CA PRO A 20 -5.69 32.21 -29.71
C PRO A 20 -7.08 32.88 -29.76
N CYS A 21 -7.77 32.92 -28.63
CA CYS A 21 -8.87 33.85 -28.39
C CYS A 21 -8.48 34.60 -27.12
N GLY A 22 -8.14 35.90 -27.12
CA GLY A 22 -8.74 36.97 -27.89
C GLY A 22 -9.74 37.68 -26.99
N CYS A 23 -9.24 38.51 -26.07
CA CYS A 23 -10.05 39.43 -25.26
C CYS A 23 -10.84 40.37 -26.18
N GLY A 24 -12.16 40.41 -26.01
CA GLY A 24 -13.04 41.38 -26.67
C GLY A 24 -14.14 41.83 -25.71
N ASN A 25 -14.02 43.06 -25.23
CA ASN A 25 -15.10 43.80 -24.57
C ASN A 25 -16.17 44.19 -25.61
N GLN A 26 -17.44 43.88 -25.35
CA GLN A 26 -18.56 44.64 -25.91
C GLN A 26 -19.62 44.87 -24.83
N ALA A 27 -20.02 46.14 -24.73
CA ALA A 27 -21.00 46.66 -23.81
C ALA A 27 -22.41 46.69 -24.43
N LYS A 28 -23.38 46.29 -23.60
CA LYS A 28 -24.77 46.80 -23.44
C LYS A 28 -25.68 46.99 -24.66
N GLN A 29 -26.76 46.20 -24.67
CA GLN A 29 -28.19 46.58 -24.63
C GLN A 29 -28.96 45.23 -24.59
N GLY A 30 -29.82 44.88 -23.65
CA GLY A 30 -31.00 45.60 -23.16
C GLY A 30 -32.19 44.69 -23.45
N ASN A 31 -32.72 43.99 -22.45
CA ASN A 31 -34.11 43.54 -22.47
C ASN A 31 -34.55 43.25 -21.03
N GLU A 32 -35.40 44.14 -20.50
CA GLU A 32 -36.26 43.83 -19.38
C GLU A 32 -37.25 42.77 -19.84
N ASP A 33 -37.14 41.57 -19.27
CA ASP A 33 -38.26 40.64 -19.26
C ASP A 33 -38.52 40.21 -17.82
N THR A 34 -39.55 40.81 -17.27
CA THR A 34 -40.12 40.54 -15.96
C THR A 34 -40.73 39.15 -15.95
N THR A 35 -40.04 38.18 -15.35
CA THR A 35 -40.68 36.90 -14.99
C THR A 35 -40.17 36.37 -13.64
N THR A 36 -41.05 36.52 -12.64
CA THR A 36 -41.32 35.58 -11.53
C THR A 36 -40.13 35.13 -10.67
N GLU A 37 -40.04 35.73 -9.49
CA GLU A 37 -39.26 35.27 -8.34
C GLU A 37 -39.68 33.87 -7.88
N GLY A 38 -39.12 32.83 -8.50
CA GLY A 38 -38.95 31.54 -7.86
C GLY A 38 -37.76 31.62 -6.91
N LYS A 39 -37.99 31.79 -5.61
CA LYS A 39 -36.98 31.73 -4.53
C LYS A 39 -36.37 30.32 -4.41
N GLY A 40 -35.63 29.90 -5.43
CA GLY A 40 -34.67 28.81 -5.33
C GLY A 40 -33.42 29.36 -4.66
N SER A 41 -33.28 29.13 -3.35
CA SER A 41 -32.06 29.43 -2.60
C SER A 41 -30.89 28.61 -3.19
N ARG A 42 -30.25 29.14 -4.24
CA ARG A 42 -28.98 28.64 -4.76
C ARG A 42 -27.96 28.89 -3.65
N ARG A 43 -27.72 27.88 -2.80
CA ARG A 43 -26.72 27.96 -1.73
C ARG A 43 -25.41 28.40 -2.41
N LYS A 44 -24.98 29.62 -2.09
CA LYS A 44 -23.68 30.13 -2.53
C LYS A 44 -22.66 29.24 -1.84
N MET A 45 -22.03 28.33 -2.58
CA MET A 45 -20.97 27.49 -2.02
C MET A 45 -19.82 28.43 -1.68
N GLU A 46 -19.68 28.72 -0.39
CA GLU A 46 -18.57 29.50 0.12
C GLU A 46 -17.29 28.70 -0.16
N ARG A 47 -16.31 29.34 -0.79
CA ARG A 47 -15.01 28.71 -0.99
C ARG A 47 -14.38 28.57 0.39
N VAL A 48 -14.33 27.34 0.88
CA VAL A 48 -13.56 26.99 2.06
C VAL A 48 -12.09 27.29 1.76
N ALA A 49 -11.35 27.71 2.79
CA ALA A 49 -9.91 27.99 2.70
C ALA A 49 -9.20 26.87 1.92
N GLU A 50 -8.28 27.26 1.03
CA GLU A 50 -7.51 26.33 0.22
C GLU A 50 -6.75 25.35 1.11
N PHE A 51 -6.82 24.05 0.79
CA PHE A 51 -6.07 23.03 1.52
C PHE A 51 -4.57 23.24 1.29
N HIS A 52 -3.86 23.64 2.34
CA HIS A 52 -2.41 23.77 2.33
C HIS A 52 -1.78 22.56 3.05
N ALA A 53 -1.36 21.57 2.26
CA ALA A 53 -0.86 20.30 2.77
C ALA A 53 0.28 20.45 3.80
N PRO A 54 1.28 21.34 3.61
CA PRO A 54 2.35 21.51 4.59
C PRO A 54 1.85 21.94 5.97
N ASP A 55 0.95 22.93 6.04
CA ASP A 55 0.44 23.42 7.33
C ASP A 55 -0.35 22.33 8.04
N TYR A 56 -1.22 21.64 7.30
CA TYR A 56 -2.00 20.53 7.83
C TYR A 56 -1.12 19.43 8.41
N PHE A 57 -0.12 18.94 7.66
CA PHE A 57 0.75 17.87 8.15
C PHE A 57 1.67 18.34 9.27
N ASN A 58 2.16 19.59 9.23
CA ASN A 58 2.94 20.15 10.34
C ASN A 58 2.11 20.20 11.62
N GLU A 59 0.88 20.71 11.55
CA GLU A 59 -0.02 20.74 12.71
C GLU A 59 -0.33 19.32 13.21
N LEU A 60 -0.63 18.39 12.30
CA LEU A 60 -0.92 16.99 12.64
C LEU A 60 0.25 16.32 13.37
N TYR A 61 1.47 16.42 12.82
CA TYR A 61 2.64 15.75 13.38
C TYR A 61 3.17 16.45 14.64
N ASN A 62 3.13 17.78 14.70
CA ASN A 62 3.57 18.52 15.91
C ASN A 62 2.64 18.29 17.10
N ASN A 63 1.35 18.05 16.86
CA ASN A 63 0.37 17.78 17.92
C ASN A 63 0.17 16.28 18.20
N ALA A 64 0.94 15.40 17.56
CA ALA A 64 0.86 13.97 17.84
C ALA A 64 1.39 13.66 19.25
N GLU A 65 0.55 13.04 20.10
CA GLU A 65 0.87 12.75 21.51
C GLU A 65 2.15 11.92 21.67
N MET A 66 2.48 11.06 20.69
CA MET A 66 3.64 10.16 20.70
C MET A 66 3.83 9.46 22.06
N ARG A 67 2.72 9.00 22.65
CA ARG A 67 2.62 8.46 24.03
C ARG A 67 3.67 7.40 24.36
N TYR A 68 4.03 6.57 23.40
CA TYR A 68 4.97 5.47 23.56
C TYR A 68 6.38 5.79 23.06
N SER A 69 6.74 7.07 22.89
CA SER A 69 8.13 7.46 22.69
C SER A 69 8.97 7.03 23.88
N PHE A 70 10.06 6.31 23.63
CA PHE A 70 11.02 5.95 24.67
C PHE A 70 11.77 7.21 25.12
N LYS A 71 11.79 7.47 26.43
CA LYS A 71 12.45 8.64 27.05
C LYS A 71 13.47 8.26 28.13
N GLY A 72 13.71 6.97 28.32
CA GLY A 72 14.60 6.49 29.37
C GLY A 72 16.06 6.43 28.93
N ASP A 73 16.94 6.17 29.89
CA ASP A 73 18.39 6.11 29.66
C ASP A 73 19.04 4.79 30.11
N ASN A 74 18.26 3.89 30.71
CA ASN A 74 18.74 2.64 31.28
C ASN A 74 17.87 1.42 30.89
N LYS A 75 18.38 0.24 31.22
CA LYS A 75 17.79 -1.05 30.84
C LYS A 75 16.47 -1.31 31.55
N GLU A 76 16.36 -0.90 32.80
CA GLU A 76 15.19 -1.09 33.64
C GLU A 76 14.00 -0.30 33.07
N GLU A 77 14.23 0.97 32.73
CA GLU A 77 13.26 1.84 32.07
C GLU A 77 12.88 1.34 30.68
N PHE A 78 13.85 0.87 29.89
CA PHE A 78 13.56 0.26 28.59
C PHE A 78 12.68 -0.98 28.74
N THR A 79 12.96 -1.83 29.73
CA THR A 79 12.18 -3.04 29.99
C THR A 79 10.75 -2.69 30.41
N ALA A 80 10.57 -1.69 31.27
CA ALA A 80 9.27 -1.20 31.69
C ALA A 80 8.47 -0.61 30.50
N TRP A 81 9.09 0.27 29.72
CA TRP A 81 8.53 0.83 28.50
C TRP A 81 8.10 -0.26 27.51
N GLN A 82 8.99 -1.22 27.24
CA GLN A 82 8.73 -2.29 26.28
C GLN A 82 7.57 -3.19 26.73
N LYS A 83 7.46 -3.46 28.03
CA LYS A 83 6.37 -4.23 28.63
C LYS A 83 5.02 -3.54 28.45
N GLU A 84 4.98 -2.20 28.52
CA GLU A 84 3.75 -1.43 28.28
C GLU A 84 3.44 -1.27 26.78
N PHE A 85 4.46 -0.99 25.96
CA PHE A 85 4.31 -0.67 24.55
C PHE A 85 3.92 -1.87 23.68
N ARG A 86 4.57 -3.03 23.85
CA ARG A 86 4.37 -4.19 22.97
C ARG A 86 2.90 -4.66 22.88
N PRO A 87 2.16 -4.83 23.99
CA PRO A 87 0.74 -5.19 23.91
C PRO A 87 -0.09 -4.19 23.10
N LYS A 88 0.22 -2.90 23.25
CA LYS A 88 -0.49 -1.82 22.55
C LYS A 88 -0.16 -1.79 21.06
N LEU A 89 1.09 -2.06 20.70
CA LEU A 89 1.48 -2.24 19.30
C LEU A 89 0.76 -3.45 18.69
N MET A 90 0.71 -4.59 19.37
CA MET A 90 -0.01 -5.78 18.89
C MET A 90 -1.50 -5.52 18.69
N GLU A 91 -2.13 -4.82 19.64
CA GLU A 91 -3.53 -4.42 19.55
C GLU A 91 -3.79 -3.52 18.33
N LYS A 92 -2.94 -2.50 18.12
CA LYS A 92 -3.06 -1.56 17.00
C LYS A 92 -2.79 -2.21 15.63
N LEU A 93 -1.90 -3.19 15.58
CA LEU A 93 -1.66 -4.01 14.38
C LEU A 93 -2.76 -5.05 14.13
N GLY A 94 -3.74 -5.17 15.02
CA GLY A 94 -4.84 -6.15 14.91
C GLY A 94 -4.43 -7.60 15.24
N LEU A 95 -3.18 -7.83 15.66
CA LEU A 95 -2.65 -9.17 15.94
C LEU A 95 -3.40 -9.85 17.08
N THR A 96 -3.82 -9.09 18.09
CA THR A 96 -4.65 -9.61 19.19
C THR A 96 -6.01 -10.12 18.69
N THR A 97 -6.58 -9.46 17.69
CA THR A 97 -7.85 -9.87 17.09
C THR A 97 -7.67 -11.16 16.28
N ILE A 98 -6.63 -11.22 15.45
CA ILE A 98 -6.29 -12.41 14.65
C ILE A 98 -6.06 -13.61 15.57
N ALA A 99 -5.24 -13.46 16.61
CA ALA A 99 -4.94 -14.54 17.56
C ALA A 99 -6.21 -15.10 18.22
N ARG A 100 -7.16 -14.23 18.60
CA ARG A 100 -8.45 -14.64 19.16
C ARG A 100 -9.35 -15.33 18.13
N GLN A 101 -9.40 -14.84 16.90
CA GLN A 101 -10.23 -15.42 15.83
C GLN A 101 -9.72 -16.79 15.37
N LEU A 102 -8.41 -17.01 15.47
CA LEU A 102 -7.72 -18.23 15.08
C LEU A 102 -7.38 -19.12 16.29
N GLU A 103 -8.08 -18.95 17.42
CA GLU A 103 -7.85 -19.80 18.59
C GLU A 103 -8.04 -21.28 18.24
N GLY A 104 -7.00 -22.09 18.47
CA GLY A 104 -6.99 -23.51 18.13
C GLY A 104 -6.70 -23.82 16.65
N PHE A 105 -6.58 -22.82 15.78
CA PHE A 105 -6.13 -23.03 14.40
C PHE A 105 -4.63 -23.33 14.37
N VAL A 106 -4.25 -24.43 13.70
CA VAL A 106 -2.86 -24.81 13.47
C VAL A 106 -2.53 -24.57 11.99
N PRO A 107 -1.61 -23.65 11.66
CA PRO A 107 -1.18 -23.45 10.28
C PRO A 107 -0.66 -24.74 9.66
N LYS A 108 -1.06 -25.00 8.42
CA LYS A 108 -0.46 -26.04 7.58
C LYS A 108 0.48 -25.42 6.57
N ALA A 109 1.51 -26.16 6.16
CA ALA A 109 2.41 -25.75 5.09
C ALA A 109 2.66 -26.91 4.13
N GLU A 110 2.77 -26.58 2.85
CA GLU A 110 2.99 -27.54 1.77
C GLU A 110 4.18 -27.08 0.92
N LYS A 111 5.11 -28.00 0.65
CA LYS A 111 6.21 -27.76 -0.28
C LYS A 111 5.72 -27.90 -1.71
N ILE A 112 6.00 -26.90 -2.53
CA ILE A 112 5.61 -26.85 -3.95
C ILE A 112 6.75 -27.34 -4.83
N ASP A 113 7.99 -26.92 -4.54
CA ASP A 113 9.15 -27.17 -5.37
C ASP A 113 10.45 -27.16 -4.55
N SER A 114 11.49 -27.79 -5.10
CA SER A 114 12.82 -27.87 -4.51
C SER A 114 13.87 -27.89 -5.62
N GLU A 115 14.82 -26.96 -5.54
CA GLU A 115 15.87 -26.75 -6.54
C GLU A 115 17.23 -26.70 -5.87
N ASP A 116 18.21 -27.41 -6.44
CA ASP A 116 19.61 -27.30 -6.05
C ASP A 116 20.30 -26.21 -6.87
N LEU A 117 20.83 -25.19 -6.19
CA LEU A 117 21.56 -24.08 -6.80
C LEU A 117 23.09 -24.29 -6.80
N GLY A 118 23.57 -25.44 -6.31
CA GLY A 118 24.98 -25.79 -6.15
C GLY A 118 25.63 -25.23 -4.89
N TYR A 119 25.15 -24.11 -4.37
CA TYR A 119 25.61 -23.50 -3.10
C TYR A 119 24.54 -23.49 -2.00
N ALA A 120 23.29 -23.78 -2.35
CA ALA A 120 22.16 -23.88 -1.44
C ALA A 120 21.03 -24.68 -2.11
N ARG A 121 20.15 -25.28 -1.31
CA ARG A 121 18.88 -25.81 -1.78
C ARG A 121 17.78 -24.78 -1.54
N ARG A 122 17.12 -24.36 -2.61
CA ARG A 122 15.97 -23.46 -2.57
C ARG A 122 14.69 -24.27 -2.56
N GLU A 123 13.83 -24.06 -1.57
CA GLU A 123 12.51 -24.68 -1.53
C GLU A 123 11.42 -23.61 -1.57
N ARG A 124 10.39 -23.85 -2.39
CA ARG A 124 9.19 -23.02 -2.44
C ARG A 124 8.08 -23.68 -1.65
N TRP A 125 7.46 -22.92 -0.77
CA TRP A 125 6.43 -23.39 0.14
C TRP A 125 5.21 -22.47 0.09
N VAL A 126 4.06 -23.02 0.49
CA VAL A 126 2.86 -22.26 0.81
C VAL A 126 2.44 -22.61 2.22
N ILE A 127 2.25 -21.59 3.07
CA ILE A 127 1.69 -21.74 4.42
C ILE A 127 0.29 -21.11 4.47
N TRP A 128 -0.65 -21.76 5.13
CA TRP A 128 -1.98 -21.20 5.37
C TRP A 128 -1.99 -20.48 6.71
N THR A 129 -1.88 -19.16 6.67
CA THR A 129 -1.86 -18.31 7.88
C THR A 129 -3.25 -18.19 8.52
N GLU A 130 -4.28 -18.43 7.73
CA GLU A 130 -5.69 -18.57 8.13
C GLU A 130 -6.31 -19.72 7.31
N PRO A 131 -7.51 -20.25 7.65
CA PRO A 131 -8.08 -21.42 6.99
C PRO A 131 -8.08 -21.38 5.45
N ASN A 132 -8.26 -20.20 4.86
CA ASN A 132 -8.34 -20.00 3.42
C ASN A 132 -7.34 -18.97 2.87
N VAL A 133 -6.31 -18.60 3.64
CA VAL A 133 -5.33 -17.57 3.24
C VAL A 133 -3.96 -18.20 3.04
N PRO A 134 -3.61 -18.59 1.79
CA PRO A 134 -2.28 -19.11 1.47
C PRO A 134 -1.27 -17.97 1.32
N LEU A 135 -0.12 -18.12 1.96
CA LEU A 135 1.03 -17.24 1.85
C LEU A 135 2.21 -18.03 1.26
N PRO A 136 2.64 -17.73 0.02
CA PRO A 136 3.85 -18.34 -0.54
C PRO A 136 5.11 -17.76 0.10
N PHE A 137 6.11 -18.59 0.34
CA PHE A 137 7.43 -18.18 0.82
C PHE A 137 8.53 -19.12 0.32
N ILE A 138 9.79 -18.69 0.45
CA ILE A 138 10.97 -19.42 0.00
C ILE A 138 11.85 -19.69 1.22
N ILE A 139 12.34 -20.93 1.34
CA ILE A 139 13.37 -21.31 2.31
C ILE A 139 14.66 -21.60 1.56
N MET A 140 15.77 -21.11 2.09
CA MET A 140 17.12 -21.42 1.61
C MET A 140 17.83 -22.30 2.62
N PHE A 141 18.10 -23.54 2.25
CA PHE A 141 18.92 -24.44 3.06
C PHE A 141 20.37 -24.37 2.57
N PRO A 142 21.36 -24.22 3.46
CA PRO A 142 22.75 -24.33 3.07
C PRO A 142 23.09 -25.77 2.67
N THR A 143 24.20 -25.96 1.95
CA THR A 143 24.66 -27.29 1.51
C THR A 143 25.32 -28.11 2.61
N GLU A 144 25.84 -27.45 3.65
CA GLU A 144 26.40 -28.13 4.82
C GLU A 144 25.31 -28.82 5.63
N GLU A 145 25.54 -30.08 6.02
CA GLU A 145 24.63 -30.81 6.92
C GLU A 145 24.94 -30.46 8.39
N ARG A 146 23.92 -30.00 9.11
CA ARG A 146 23.98 -29.70 10.55
C ARG A 146 22.70 -30.17 11.23
N GLU A 147 22.79 -30.49 12.52
CA GLU A 147 21.63 -30.84 13.34
C GLU A 147 20.68 -29.64 13.51
N GLN A 148 21.24 -28.43 13.63
CA GLN A 148 20.48 -27.18 13.76
C GLN A 148 21.17 -26.06 12.99
N TYR A 149 20.34 -25.17 12.42
CA TYR A 149 20.80 -23.96 11.74
C TYR A 149 20.23 -22.73 12.45
N PRO A 150 20.97 -21.61 12.49
CA PRO A 150 20.34 -20.32 12.76
C PRO A 150 19.29 -20.03 11.67
N LEU A 151 18.13 -19.48 12.07
CA LEU A 151 17.05 -19.09 11.17
C LEU A 151 17.06 -17.57 10.97
N MET A 152 16.88 -17.09 9.73
CA MET A 152 16.89 -15.67 9.40
C MET A 152 15.67 -15.27 8.55
N ILE A 153 14.64 -14.76 9.22
CA ILE A 153 13.44 -14.27 8.56
C ILE A 153 13.75 -12.97 7.81
N SER A 154 13.62 -12.99 6.48
CA SER A 154 14.03 -11.87 5.60
C SER A 154 12.85 -11.26 4.85
N PRO A 155 11.98 -10.45 5.52
CA PRO A 155 10.90 -9.77 4.84
C PRO A 155 11.45 -8.76 3.81
N HIS A 156 10.82 -8.69 2.64
CA HIS A 156 11.24 -7.78 1.57
C HIS A 156 10.59 -6.40 1.72
N GLY A 157 11.26 -5.38 1.18
CA GLY A 157 10.68 -4.04 0.99
C GLY A 157 9.71 -3.99 -0.20
N HIS A 158 9.31 -2.80 -0.61
CA HIS A 158 8.40 -2.63 -1.76
C HIS A 158 9.05 -3.06 -3.08
N HIS A 159 8.80 -4.30 -3.52
CA HIS A 159 9.17 -4.84 -4.84
C HIS A 159 8.16 -5.89 -5.30
N LYS A 160 8.31 -6.38 -6.53
CA LYS A 160 7.23 -7.07 -7.27
C LYS A 160 6.85 -8.46 -6.73
N ASN A 161 7.73 -9.22 -6.07
CA ASN A 161 7.40 -10.53 -5.51
C ASN A 161 8.50 -11.09 -4.56
N THR A 162 8.15 -12.19 -3.89
CA THR A 162 9.03 -13.02 -3.04
C THR A 162 10.18 -13.68 -3.79
N GLU A 163 10.10 -13.83 -5.12
CA GLU A 163 11.19 -14.41 -5.92
C GLU A 163 12.38 -13.45 -6.05
N VAL A 164 12.18 -12.14 -5.85
CA VAL A 164 13.28 -11.16 -5.85
C VAL A 164 14.13 -11.25 -4.56
N TYR A 165 13.59 -11.83 -3.49
CA TYR A 165 14.25 -11.93 -2.19
C TYR A 165 14.17 -13.36 -1.65
N ALA A 166 15.27 -14.11 -1.77
CA ALA A 166 15.38 -15.41 -1.14
C ALA A 166 15.64 -15.24 0.36
N GLY A 167 14.69 -15.66 1.22
CA GLY A 167 14.93 -15.81 2.65
C GLY A 167 13.69 -15.75 3.55
N VAL A 168 13.47 -16.83 4.29
CA VAL A 168 12.91 -16.87 5.65
C VAL A 168 13.90 -17.65 6.52
#